data_AF-A0A1G6LM11-F1
#
_entry.id   AF-A0A1G6LM11-F1
#
_cell.length_a   1.000
_cell.length_b   1.000
_cell.length_c   1.000
_cell.angle_alpha   90.00
_cell.angle_beta   90.00
_cell.angle_gamma   90.00
#
_symmetry.space_group_name_H-M   'P 1'
#
loop_
_entity.id
_entity.type
_entity.pdbx_description
1 polymer ?
#
loop_
_entity_poly.entity_id
_entity_poly.type
_entity_poly.pdbx_seq_one_letter_code
_entity_poly.pdbx_strand_id
1 'polypeptide(L)' 'MRPVILVLSLLLAPSLADAAERRAPSEAQRAQQAKMRSCASQASGQQLRGAPRREFMKTCLSGRATG' A
#
# COMPACT_ATOMS: atom_id res chain seq x y z
N MET A 1 -11.13 -4.80 16.57
CA MET A 1 -11.90 -4.91 17.83
C MET A 1 -12.01 -3.52 18.43
N ARG A 2 -13.25 -3.00 18.56
CA ARG A 2 -13.71 -1.88 19.40
C ARG A 2 -12.70 -0.72 19.62
N PRO A 3 -12.85 0.37 18.85
CA PRO A 3 -13.41 1.56 19.50
C PRO A 3 -14.37 2.33 18.57
N VAL A 4 -15.44 1.66 18.13
CA VAL A 4 -16.58 2.30 17.44
C VAL A 4 -17.61 2.85 18.46
N ILE A 5 -17.33 2.80 19.77
CA ILE A 5 -18.31 3.10 20.83
C ILE A 5 -17.68 3.96 21.94
N LEU A 6 -17.08 5.11 21.63
CA LEU A 6 -16.71 6.11 22.67
C LEU A 6 -16.43 7.53 22.15
N VAL A 7 -17.00 7.95 21.02
CA VAL A 7 -17.03 9.37 20.61
C VAL A 7 -18.44 9.71 20.11
N LEU A 8 -19.43 9.40 20.95
CA LEU A 8 -20.83 9.81 20.81
C LEU A 8 -21.10 10.93 21.83
N SER A 9 -20.30 12.00 21.78
CA SER A 9 -20.49 13.17 22.64
C SER A 9 -20.23 14.48 21.87
N LEU A 10 -21.26 15.31 21.88
CA LEU A 10 -21.33 16.75 21.65
C LEU A 10 -21.45 17.29 20.21
N LEU A 11 -22.49 18.11 20.06
CA LEU A 11 -23.05 18.69 18.84
C LEU A 11 -22.30 19.95 18.36
N LEU A 12 -22.48 20.23 17.05
CA LEU A 12 -22.55 21.56 16.40
C LEU A 12 -21.26 22.21 15.82
N ALA A 13 -20.94 21.91 14.55
CA ALA A 13 -20.56 22.87 13.49
C ALA A 13 -20.30 22.15 12.14
N PRO A 14 -20.70 22.71 10.98
CA PRO A 14 -20.45 22.11 9.67
C PRO A 14 -19.01 22.42 9.24
N SER A 15 -18.09 21.46 9.37
CA SER A 15 -16.84 21.51 8.61
C SER A 15 -17.00 20.68 7.35
N LEU A 16 -17.23 21.35 6.23
CA LEU A 16 -16.66 20.87 4.98
C LEU A 16 -15.13 20.84 5.17
N ALA A 17 -14.47 19.75 4.74
CA ALA A 17 -13.07 19.36 4.97
C ALA A 17 -12.86 18.58 6.30
N ASP A 18 -12.56 17.29 6.33
CA ASP A 18 -11.79 16.46 5.39
C ASP A 18 -12.44 15.07 5.32
N ALA A 19 -13.50 14.95 4.51
CA ALA A 19 -13.92 13.65 4.00
C ALA A 19 -12.82 13.18 3.07
N ALA A 20 -11.82 12.50 3.63
CA ALA A 20 -10.75 11.89 2.89
C ALA A 20 -10.06 12.85 1.93
N GLU A 21 -8.93 13.41 2.35
CA GLU A 21 -7.81 13.56 1.45
C GLU A 21 -7.39 12.17 0.91
N ARG A 22 -8.22 11.61 0.01
CA ARG A 22 -7.74 10.75 -1.06
C ARG A 22 -6.94 11.67 -1.96
N ARG A 23 -5.72 12.03 -1.52
CA ARG A 23 -4.66 12.40 -2.44
C ARG A 23 -4.67 11.32 -3.51
N ALA A 24 -5.05 11.70 -4.72
CA ALA A 24 -4.88 10.83 -5.87
C ALA A 24 -3.41 10.39 -5.86
N PRO A 25 -3.13 9.07 -5.97
CA PRO A 25 -1.76 8.60 -5.88
C PRO A 25 -0.94 9.32 -6.94
N SER A 26 0.13 9.98 -6.50
CA SER A 26 1.05 10.68 -7.41
C SER A 26 1.60 9.69 -8.45
N GLU A 27 2.08 10.17 -9.58
CA GLU A 27 2.63 9.29 -10.63
C GLU A 27 3.73 8.37 -10.10
N ALA A 28 4.59 8.86 -9.21
CA ALA A 28 5.61 8.06 -8.52
C ALA A 28 5.00 6.92 -7.68
N GLN A 29 3.89 7.18 -6.97
CA GLN A 29 3.19 6.15 -6.20
C GLN A 29 2.52 5.12 -7.12
N ARG A 30 1.95 5.57 -8.23
CA ARG A 30 1.37 4.68 -9.26
C ARG A 30 2.44 3.78 -9.88
N ALA A 31 3.60 4.34 -10.20
CA ALA A 31 4.74 3.59 -10.73
C ALA A 31 5.24 2.54 -9.72
N GLN A 32 5.36 2.90 -8.43
CA GLN A 32 5.77 1.96 -7.39
C GLN A 32 4.73 0.84 -7.18
N GLN A 33 3.44 1.16 -7.26
CA GLN A 33 2.37 0.17 -7.15
C GLN A 33 2.34 -0.79 -8.35
N ALA A 34 2.59 -0.28 -9.57
CA ALA A 34 2.75 -1.12 -10.76
C ALA A 34 3.97 -2.06 -10.63
N LYS A 35 5.11 -1.53 -10.16
CA LYS A 35 6.32 -2.33 -9.89
C LYS A 35 6.06 -3.43 -8.86
N MET A 36 5.37 -3.12 -7.77
CA MET A 36 4.95 -4.12 -6.77
C MET A 36 4.13 -5.26 -7.37
N ARG A 37 3.18 -4.94 -8.25
CA ARG A 37 2.35 -5.95 -8.92
C ARG A 37 3.20 -6.85 -9.83
N SER A 38 4.11 -6.26 -10.62
CA SER A 38 5.03 -7.02 -11.47
C SER A 38 5.93 -7.95 -10.63
N CYS A 39 6.54 -7.43 -9.56
CA CYS A 39 7.36 -8.24 -8.64
C CYS A 39 6.54 -9.38 -8.01
N ALA A 40 5.29 -9.12 -7.60
CA ALA A 40 4.44 -10.17 -7.03
C ALA A 40 4.09 -11.26 -8.06
N SER A 41 3.85 -10.88 -9.31
CA SER A 41 3.60 -11.83 -10.41
C SER A 41 4.82 -12.69 -10.69
N GLN A 42 6.00 -12.09 -10.78
CA GLN A 42 7.26 -12.81 -10.97
C GLN A 42 7.55 -13.75 -9.80
N ALA A 43 7.37 -13.31 -8.56
CA ALA A 43 7.53 -14.15 -7.38
C ALA A 43 6.59 -15.37 -7.41
N SER A 44 5.36 -15.17 -7.89
CA SER A 44 4.35 -16.24 -8.00
C SER A 44 4.68 -17.21 -9.13
N GLY A 45 5.16 -16.71 -10.29
CA GLY A 45 5.64 -17.54 -11.40
C GLY A 45 6.87 -18.37 -11.02
N GLN A 46 7.74 -17.81 -10.20
CA GLN A 46 8.89 -18.51 -9.58
C GLN A 46 8.49 -19.39 -8.38
N GLN A 47 7.18 -19.48 -8.07
CA GLN A 47 6.60 -20.22 -6.94
C GLN A 47 7.24 -19.91 -5.57
N LEU A 48 7.80 -18.70 -5.41
CA LEU A 48 8.46 -18.27 -4.18
C LEU A 48 7.42 -18.05 -3.07
N ARG A 49 7.67 -18.65 -1.91
CA ARG A 49 6.80 -18.53 -0.71
C ARG A 49 7.62 -18.35 0.55
N GLY A 50 7.04 -17.75 1.59
CA GLY A 50 7.75 -17.54 2.85
C GLY A 50 8.95 -16.59 2.72
N ALA A 51 10.07 -16.95 3.34
CA ALA A 51 11.31 -16.15 3.33
C ALA A 51 11.82 -15.79 1.91
N PRO A 52 11.94 -16.72 0.95
CA PRO A 52 12.48 -16.40 -0.38
C PRO A 52 11.60 -15.42 -1.17
N ARG A 53 10.28 -15.41 -0.97
CA ARG A 53 9.40 -14.41 -1.58
C ARG A 53 9.69 -13.01 -1.06
N ARG A 54 9.90 -12.87 0.26
CA ARG A 54 10.15 -11.57 0.89
C ARG A 54 11.46 -10.99 0.38
N GLU A 55 12.48 -11.83 0.27
CA GLU A 55 13.78 -11.38 -0.22
C GLU A 55 13.78 -11.04 -1.70
N PHE A 56 13.11 -11.87 -2.53
CA PHE A 56 12.87 -11.52 -3.93
C PHE A 56 12.14 -10.19 -4.06
N MET A 57 11.10 -9.94 -3.26
CA MET A 57 10.33 -8.71 -3.33
C MET A 57 11.16 -7.50 -2.91
N LYS A 58 12.03 -7.62 -1.90
CA LYS A 58 12.98 -6.56 -1.52
C LYS A 58 13.98 -6.25 -2.64
N THR A 59 14.57 -7.28 -3.24
CA THR A 59 15.51 -7.13 -4.37
C THR A 59 14.82 -6.50 -5.59
N CYS A 60 13.63 -7.00 -5.95
CA CYS A 60 12.84 -6.51 -7.09
C CYS A 60 12.41 -5.05 -6.89
N LEU A 61 11.88 -4.69 -5.71
CA LEU A 61 11.43 -3.33 -5.42
C LEU A 61 12.59 -2.33 -5.31
N SER A 62 13.74 -2.75 -4.79
CA SER A 62 14.92 -1.90 -4.66
C SER A 62 15.64 -1.65 -5.99
N GLY A 63 15.19 -2.23 -7.10
CA GLY A 63 15.88 -2.10 -8.39
C GLY A 63 17.21 -2.85 -8.45
N ARG A 64 17.45 -3.79 -7.53
CA ARG A 64 18.57 -4.74 -7.57
C ARG A 64 18.23 -6.02 -8.34
N ALA A 65 17.03 -6.13 -8.89
CA ALA A 65 16.77 -7.06 -9.98
C ALA A 65 17.41 -6.49 -11.25
N THR A 66 18.69 -6.81 -11.42
CA THR A 66 19.44 -6.79 -12.70
C THR A 66 19.42 -5.46 -13.46
N GLY A 67 20.49 -4.68 -13.27
CA GLY A 67 21.29 -4.26 -14.42
C GLY A 67 22.21 -5.40 -14.81
#